data_AF-A0A7Y2G8T3-F1
#
_entry.id   AF-A0A7Y2G8T3-F1
#
_cell.length_a   1.000
_cell.length_b   1.000
_cell.length_c   1.000
_cell.angle_alpha   90.00
_cell.angle_beta   90.00
_cell.angle_gamma   90.00
#
_symmetry.space_group_name_H-M   'P 1'
#
loop_
_entity.id
_entity.type
_entity.pdbx_description
1 polymer ?
#
loop_
_entity_poly.entity_id
_entity_poly.type
_entity_poly.pdbx_seq_one_letter_code
_entity_poly.pdbx_strand_id
1 'polypeptide(L)'
;MSRNIFAISLPMARLVAWAMVAPALMFASCDFIGGGSEEARVNSKMHPVEIDGQWGFVSSEGRIAVVPAYDGADDFSEGRAAVQVGLDWGYIDEGGNVAVAPQYRIAGRFSEGLAAVRGSDLAAQYGFIDIFGNEVIPAQFDLAKPFSEGYAAVRVSGQWGFVSTNGTMVVPPTYADARSFSDGMAAVEGVDGWIYINTTGAVTIDPSFAIEFAGDFSEGLAAFATSNGWGYLDRNGSPAISPQYESAAQFSDGLAAVRGELVGYIDKAGRTVIPMQFREARPFSEGYAAVRFNNRWTYIGQKSGTIAIDREFYRAEDFEGGVARVFTGNSESENVGYIDKLGSYVWYPTN
;
A
#
# COMPACT_ATOMS: atom_id res chain seq x y z
N MET A 1 56.95 15.72 71.12
CA MET A 1 57.37 16.75 70.15
C MET A 1 56.16 17.66 69.90
N SER A 2 55.88 18.59 70.82
CA SER A 2 56.17 20.04 70.73
C SER A 2 55.36 20.72 69.61
N ARG A 3 54.12 21.18 69.85
CA ARG A 3 53.72 22.49 70.42
C ARG A 3 54.54 23.68 69.91
N ASN A 4 53.87 24.60 69.21
CA ASN A 4 54.03 26.04 69.41
C ASN A 4 52.74 26.79 69.07
N ILE A 5 52.46 27.81 69.91
CA ILE A 5 51.33 28.72 69.98
C ILE A 5 51.88 30.12 69.62
N PHE A 6 51.10 31.02 69.00
CA PHE A 6 50.94 32.42 69.43
C PHE A 6 49.78 33.11 68.69
N ALA A 7 49.05 33.94 69.43
CA ALA A 7 47.86 34.72 69.08
C ALA A 7 48.17 36.24 69.11
N ILE A 8 47.09 37.07 68.99
CA ILE A 8 46.93 38.55 69.19
C ILE A 8 46.61 39.27 67.85
N SER A 9 45.71 40.25 67.66
CA SER A 9 44.47 40.79 68.28
C SER A 9 43.81 41.82 67.31
N LEU A 10 42.50 42.14 67.50
CA LEU A 10 41.60 43.07 66.78
C LEU A 10 41.93 44.60 66.89
N PRO A 11 41.21 45.51 66.16
CA PRO A 11 40.03 46.21 66.75
C PRO A 11 38.81 46.50 65.83
N MET A 12 37.79 47.16 66.42
CA MET A 12 36.33 47.24 66.15
C MET A 12 35.77 48.25 65.12
N ALA A 13 34.59 47.88 64.59
CA ALA A 13 33.29 48.58 64.40
C ALA A 13 33.11 49.94 63.65
N ARG A 14 32.07 49.97 62.78
CA ARG A 14 30.95 50.95 62.82
C ARG A 14 29.73 50.51 61.99
N LEU A 15 28.54 50.79 62.54
CA LEU A 15 27.18 50.56 62.03
C LEU A 15 26.56 51.92 61.66
N VAL A 16 25.88 52.06 60.51
CA VAL A 16 24.87 53.12 60.23
C VAL A 16 23.80 52.57 59.26
N ALA A 17 22.59 53.10 59.36
CA ALA A 17 21.29 52.56 58.97
C ALA A 17 20.60 53.34 57.82
N TRP A 18 19.67 52.64 57.13
CA TRP A 18 18.41 53.06 56.46
C TRP A 18 18.42 53.88 55.15
N ALA A 19 17.71 53.38 54.11
CA ALA A 19 16.47 53.97 53.57
C ALA A 19 15.88 53.13 52.40
N MET A 20 14.56 52.88 52.47
CA MET A 20 13.71 52.40 51.37
C MET A 20 13.53 53.50 50.31
N VAL A 21 13.22 53.12 49.06
CA VAL A 21 12.04 53.56 48.26
C VAL A 21 12.20 53.03 46.82
N ALA A 22 11.14 52.37 46.35
CA ALA A 22 10.96 51.86 44.99
C ALA A 22 10.76 52.98 43.95
N PRO A 23 10.77 52.62 42.66
CA PRO A 23 9.64 53.01 41.83
C PRO A 23 9.01 51.81 41.14
N ALA A 24 7.69 51.73 41.28
CA ALA A 24 6.81 50.98 40.40
C ALA A 24 6.61 51.77 39.10
N LEU A 25 6.67 51.10 37.95
CA LEU A 25 5.97 51.50 36.74
C LEU A 25 5.57 50.24 35.96
N MET A 26 4.27 50.16 35.70
CA MET A 26 3.57 49.14 34.92
C MET A 26 4.00 49.17 33.44
N PHE A 27 3.97 48.04 32.74
CA PHE A 27 3.01 47.69 31.68
C PHE A 27 3.27 46.26 31.18
N ALA A 28 2.22 45.64 30.65
CA ALA A 28 2.04 44.22 30.38
C ALA A 28 2.58 43.74 29.02
N SER A 29 2.90 42.45 28.90
CA SER A 29 2.47 41.58 27.79
C SER A 29 2.79 40.10 28.03
N CYS A 30 1.81 39.24 27.70
CA CYS A 30 1.93 37.78 27.54
C CYS A 30 2.92 37.40 26.44
N ASP A 31 3.47 36.18 26.53
CA ASP A 31 3.76 35.18 25.46
C ASP A 31 4.28 33.94 26.23
N PHE A 32 3.65 32.75 26.35
CA PHE A 32 2.97 31.80 25.45
C PHE A 32 3.83 31.25 24.28
N ILE A 33 3.86 29.91 24.20
CA ILE A 33 4.41 29.01 23.15
C ILE A 33 5.94 28.84 23.16
N GLY A 34 6.54 27.64 23.07
CA GLY A 34 6.01 26.29 22.91
C GLY A 34 7.20 25.34 22.74
N GLY A 35 7.26 24.31 23.56
CA GLY A 35 8.18 23.17 23.40
C GLY A 35 7.33 21.92 23.21
N GLY A 36 6.71 21.81 22.03
CA GLY A 36 6.10 20.56 21.60
C GLY A 36 7.20 19.60 21.19
N SER A 37 7.27 18.47 21.86
CA SER A 37 8.15 17.34 21.57
C SER A 37 7.97 16.85 20.13
N GLU A 38 9.06 16.86 19.37
CA GLU A 38 9.22 16.20 18.06
C GLU A 38 9.34 14.67 18.17
N GLU A 39 8.90 14.08 19.29
CA GLU A 39 8.99 12.64 19.55
C GLU A 39 7.61 12.00 19.47
N ALA A 40 7.52 10.98 18.61
CA ALA A 40 6.36 10.15 18.27
C ALA A 40 5.35 10.75 17.26
N ARG A 41 5.83 11.10 16.06
CA ARG A 41 5.05 10.72 14.87
C ARG A 41 5.12 9.19 14.80
N VAL A 42 4.14 8.52 15.40
CA VAL A 42 3.83 7.15 15.01
C VAL A 42 3.71 7.20 13.48
N ASN A 43 4.51 6.39 12.78
CA ASN A 43 4.44 6.22 11.34
C ASN A 43 3.11 5.54 10.99
N SER A 44 2.01 6.27 11.19
CA SER A 44 0.66 5.82 10.96
C SER A 44 0.42 5.91 9.46
N LYS A 45 0.18 4.77 8.80
CA LYS A 45 -0.27 4.78 7.41
C LYS A 45 -1.47 5.73 7.28
N MET A 46 -1.49 6.46 6.17
CA MET A 46 -2.57 7.38 5.83
C MET A 46 -3.44 6.74 4.77
N HIS A 47 -4.74 6.93 4.93
CA HIS A 47 -5.76 6.31 4.09
C HIS A 47 -6.61 7.41 3.44
N PRO A 48 -6.90 7.31 2.13
CA PRO A 48 -7.65 8.31 1.41
C PRO A 48 -9.11 8.34 1.87
N VAL A 49 -9.65 9.53 2.09
CA VAL A 49 -11.05 9.72 2.51
C VAL A 49 -11.70 10.78 1.64
N GLU A 50 -12.97 10.57 1.31
CA GLU A 50 -13.81 11.56 0.65
C GLU A 50 -14.78 12.18 1.66
N ILE A 51 -14.81 13.51 1.70
CA ILE A 51 -15.73 14.30 2.52
C ILE A 51 -16.27 15.43 1.65
N ASP A 52 -17.59 15.53 1.53
CA ASP A 52 -18.26 16.57 0.73
C ASP A 52 -17.77 16.65 -0.73
N GLY A 53 -17.46 15.49 -1.33
CA GLY A 53 -16.99 15.37 -2.72
C GLY A 53 -15.53 15.75 -2.96
N GLN A 54 -14.75 15.94 -1.89
CA GLN A 54 -13.32 16.20 -1.97
C GLN A 54 -12.52 15.15 -1.22
N TRP A 55 -11.37 14.82 -1.77
CA TRP A 55 -10.45 13.83 -1.22
C TRP A 55 -9.41 14.48 -0.31
N GLY A 56 -9.18 13.85 0.83
CA GLY A 56 -8.13 14.11 1.80
C GLY A 56 -7.60 12.80 2.37
N PHE A 57 -6.94 12.85 3.52
CA PHE A 57 -6.35 11.66 4.14
C PHE A 57 -6.53 11.63 5.65
N VAL A 58 -6.77 10.43 6.18
CA VAL A 58 -6.88 10.15 7.62
C VAL A 58 -5.81 9.18 8.06
N SER A 59 -5.26 9.35 9.26
CA SER A 59 -4.35 8.37 9.85
C SER A 59 -5.08 7.11 10.29
N SER A 60 -4.36 6.01 10.49
CA SER A 60 -4.92 4.78 11.10
C SER A 60 -5.56 5.01 12.49
N GLU A 61 -5.31 6.14 13.16
CA GLU A 61 -5.99 6.51 14.42
C GLU A 61 -7.23 7.39 14.22
N GLY A 62 -7.66 7.62 12.97
CA GLY A 62 -8.88 8.38 12.68
C GLY A 62 -8.74 9.89 12.68
N ARG A 63 -7.51 10.43 12.67
CA ARG A 63 -7.29 11.88 12.61
C ARG A 63 -7.14 12.33 11.17
N ILE A 64 -7.79 13.44 10.78
CA ILE A 64 -7.54 14.09 9.49
C ILE A 64 -6.07 14.52 9.45
N ALA A 65 -5.30 13.91 8.55
CA ALA A 65 -3.89 14.20 8.32
C ALA A 65 -3.73 15.22 7.19
N VAL A 66 -4.54 15.10 6.14
CA VAL A 66 -4.61 16.06 5.03
C VAL A 66 -6.07 16.45 4.85
N VAL A 67 -6.36 17.74 4.96
CA VAL A 67 -7.72 18.26 4.81
C VAL A 67 -8.18 18.03 3.37
N PRO A 68 -9.42 17.54 3.15
CA PRO A 68 -9.99 17.39 1.82
C PRO A 68 -9.86 18.64 0.97
N ALA A 69 -9.21 18.49 -0.18
CA ALA A 69 -8.91 19.59 -1.10
C ALA A 69 -8.69 19.14 -2.56
N TYR A 70 -8.85 17.84 -2.84
CA TYR A 70 -8.51 17.23 -4.13
C TYR A 70 -9.75 16.61 -4.78
N ASP A 71 -9.77 16.52 -6.11
CA ASP A 71 -10.87 15.90 -6.86
C ASP A 71 -10.79 14.36 -6.85
N GLY A 72 -9.63 13.82 -6.46
CA GLY A 72 -9.32 12.39 -6.41
C GLY A 72 -8.03 12.14 -5.62
N ALA A 73 -7.91 10.95 -5.03
CA ALA A 73 -6.70 10.53 -4.32
C ALA A 73 -6.54 9.01 -4.35
N ASP A 74 -5.29 8.56 -4.50
CA ASP A 74 -4.89 7.16 -4.35
C ASP A 74 -4.17 6.93 -3.00
N ASP A 75 -3.99 5.67 -2.62
CA ASP A 75 -3.27 5.28 -1.41
C ASP A 75 -1.82 5.76 -1.39
N PHE A 76 -1.29 5.99 -0.19
CA PHE A 76 0.14 6.25 -0.02
C PHE A 76 0.98 5.02 -0.36
N SER A 77 2.00 5.21 -1.19
CA SER A 77 3.05 4.24 -1.47
C SER A 77 4.41 4.94 -1.44
N GLU A 78 5.37 4.38 -0.71
CA GLU A 78 6.74 4.92 -0.57
C GLU A 78 6.79 6.41 -0.17
N GLY A 79 5.87 6.83 0.70
CA GLY A 79 5.78 8.20 1.21
C GLY A 79 5.22 9.21 0.21
N ARG A 80 4.51 8.75 -0.82
CA ARG A 80 3.81 9.58 -1.81
C ARG A 80 2.39 9.07 -2.04
N ALA A 81 1.44 9.98 -2.20
CA ALA A 81 0.11 9.66 -2.69
C ALA A 81 -0.19 10.48 -3.94
N ALA A 82 -0.79 9.84 -4.95
CA ALA A 82 -1.26 10.54 -6.12
C ALA A 82 -2.54 11.31 -5.76
N VAL A 83 -2.62 12.59 -6.14
CA VAL A 83 -3.79 13.44 -5.92
C VAL A 83 -4.19 14.15 -7.21
N GLN A 84 -5.49 14.35 -7.41
CA GLN A 84 -6.05 14.95 -8.60
C GLN A 84 -6.50 16.39 -8.35
N VAL A 85 -6.18 17.29 -9.27
CA VAL A 85 -6.72 18.64 -9.35
C VAL A 85 -7.18 18.90 -10.78
N GLY A 86 -8.48 19.11 -10.95
CA GLY A 86 -9.16 19.13 -12.23
C GLY A 86 -8.98 17.81 -12.98
N LEU A 87 -8.22 17.86 -14.07
CA LEU A 87 -7.99 16.72 -14.96
C LEU A 87 -6.63 16.05 -14.76
N ASP A 88 -5.76 16.68 -13.99
CA ASP A 88 -4.36 16.30 -13.87
C ASP A 88 -4.05 15.81 -12.45
N TRP A 89 -3.14 14.85 -12.41
CA TRP A 89 -2.62 14.21 -11.22
C TRP A 89 -1.22 14.73 -10.92
N GLY A 90 -0.96 14.91 -9.63
CA GLY A 90 0.33 15.18 -9.03
C GLY A 90 0.54 14.28 -7.83
N TYR A 91 1.50 14.62 -6.97
CA TYR A 91 1.80 13.85 -5.77
C TYR A 91 1.98 14.74 -4.56
N ILE A 92 1.49 14.28 -3.41
CA ILE A 92 1.78 14.84 -2.10
C ILE A 92 2.74 13.96 -1.31
N ASP A 93 3.43 14.56 -0.34
CA ASP A 93 4.14 13.86 0.72
C ASP A 93 3.22 13.51 1.90
N GLU A 94 3.74 12.78 2.89
CA GLU A 94 3.03 12.42 4.13
C GLU A 94 2.67 13.65 5.00
N GLY A 95 3.26 14.81 4.75
CA GLY A 95 2.86 16.07 5.39
C GLY A 95 1.66 16.74 4.72
N GLY A 96 1.18 16.22 3.59
CA GLY A 96 0.17 16.86 2.75
C GLY A 96 0.72 17.94 1.83
N ASN A 97 2.05 18.10 1.74
CA ASN A 97 2.66 19.10 0.87
C ASN A 97 2.74 18.55 -0.56
N VAL A 98 2.49 19.39 -1.55
CA VAL A 98 2.65 19.04 -2.96
C VAL A 98 4.14 18.80 -3.24
N ALA A 99 4.49 17.53 -3.47
CA ALA A 99 5.84 17.10 -3.84
C ALA A 99 6.07 17.20 -5.35
N VAL A 100 5.03 16.91 -6.14
CA VAL A 100 5.02 17.04 -7.59
C VAL A 100 3.71 17.70 -7.99
N ALA A 101 3.78 18.86 -8.64
CA ALA A 101 2.59 19.59 -9.04
C ALA A 101 1.72 18.77 -9.99
N PRO A 102 0.37 18.88 -9.91
CA PRO A 102 -0.53 18.25 -10.86
C PRO A 102 -0.20 18.65 -12.31
N GLN A 103 0.19 17.67 -13.11
CA GLN A 103 0.60 17.88 -14.51
C GLN A 103 0.46 16.62 -15.38
N TYR A 104 0.16 15.46 -14.79
CA TYR A 104 0.05 14.20 -15.51
C TYR A 104 -1.41 13.79 -15.67
N ARG A 105 -1.79 13.30 -16.84
CA ARG A 105 -3.14 12.76 -17.03
C ARG A 105 -3.35 11.44 -16.31
N ILE A 106 -2.28 10.68 -16.14
CA ILE A 106 -2.23 9.42 -15.41
C ILE A 106 -0.97 9.43 -14.54
N ALA A 107 -1.14 9.10 -13.27
CA ALA A 107 -0.09 8.98 -12.27
C ALA A 107 -0.26 7.65 -11.54
N GLY A 108 0.67 6.72 -11.70
CA GLY A 108 0.67 5.45 -10.96
C GLY A 108 1.29 5.60 -9.57
N ARG A 109 1.04 4.63 -8.69
CA ARG A 109 1.74 4.59 -7.39
C ARG A 109 3.25 4.45 -7.56
N PHE A 110 4.00 5.02 -6.62
CA PHE A 110 5.44 4.75 -6.51
C PHE A 110 5.69 3.30 -6.09
N SER A 111 6.67 2.68 -6.74
CA SER A 111 7.17 1.35 -6.42
C SER A 111 8.65 1.30 -6.79
N GLU A 112 9.50 0.88 -5.85
CA GLU A 112 10.95 0.85 -5.97
C GLU A 112 11.57 2.20 -6.38
N GLY A 113 11.00 3.28 -5.85
CA GLY A 113 11.44 4.66 -6.05
C GLY A 113 10.95 5.32 -7.34
N LEU A 114 10.17 4.62 -8.17
CA LEU A 114 9.69 5.12 -9.46
C LEU A 114 8.18 4.98 -9.63
N ALA A 115 7.57 5.92 -10.35
CA ALA A 115 6.16 5.88 -10.72
C ALA A 115 5.98 6.03 -12.24
N ALA A 116 5.12 5.19 -12.82
CA ALA A 116 4.71 5.32 -14.21
C ALA A 116 3.77 6.52 -14.36
N VAL A 117 4.07 7.42 -15.28
CA VAL A 117 3.27 8.63 -15.53
C VAL A 117 3.05 8.84 -17.02
N ARG A 118 1.95 9.51 -17.37
CA ARG A 118 1.62 9.91 -18.75
C ARG A 118 1.10 11.33 -18.77
N GLY A 119 1.65 12.15 -19.67
CA GLY A 119 1.20 13.53 -19.89
C GLY A 119 -0.22 13.64 -20.44
N SER A 120 -0.67 14.87 -20.65
CA SER A 120 -2.04 15.22 -21.08
C SER A 120 -2.30 15.14 -22.58
N ASP A 121 -1.26 15.03 -23.40
CA ASP A 121 -1.42 14.82 -24.85
C ASP A 121 -2.07 13.45 -25.15
N LEU A 122 -2.95 13.40 -26.14
CA LEU A 122 -3.54 12.15 -26.64
C LEU A 122 -2.49 11.19 -27.19
N ALA A 123 -1.37 11.73 -27.70
CA ALA A 123 -0.22 10.96 -28.15
C ALA A 123 0.80 10.67 -27.03
N ALA A 124 0.53 11.10 -25.79
CA ALA A 124 1.47 10.91 -24.69
C ALA A 124 1.70 9.42 -24.42
N GLN A 125 2.98 9.06 -24.29
CA GLN A 125 3.42 7.74 -23.89
C GLN A 125 3.73 7.72 -22.39
N TYR A 126 3.81 6.53 -21.81
CA TYR A 126 4.27 6.35 -20.44
C TYR A 126 5.78 6.51 -20.35
N GLY A 127 6.21 7.22 -19.32
CA GLY A 127 7.58 7.26 -18.82
C GLY A 127 7.58 7.00 -17.31
N PHE A 128 8.73 7.14 -16.67
CA PHE A 128 8.87 6.96 -15.23
C PHE A 128 9.58 8.13 -14.58
N ILE A 129 9.05 8.57 -13.43
CA ILE A 129 9.61 9.63 -12.61
C ILE A 129 10.07 9.11 -11.25
N ASP A 130 11.02 9.80 -10.63
CA ASP A 130 11.38 9.60 -9.23
C ASP A 130 10.42 10.29 -8.26
N ILE A 131 10.61 10.09 -6.96
CA ILE A 131 9.80 10.68 -5.87
C ILE A 131 9.86 12.21 -5.79
N PHE A 132 10.77 12.85 -6.53
CA PHE A 132 10.91 14.30 -6.65
C PHE A 132 10.28 14.83 -7.94
N GLY A 133 9.74 13.95 -8.80
CA GLY A 133 9.13 14.31 -10.07
C GLY A 133 10.14 14.44 -11.23
N ASN A 134 11.40 14.05 -11.03
CA ASN A 134 12.38 14.05 -12.13
C ASN A 134 12.12 12.87 -13.05
N GLU A 135 12.13 13.09 -14.36
CA GLU A 135 12.07 12.00 -15.34
C GLU A 135 13.35 11.14 -15.26
N VAL A 136 13.18 9.85 -14.98
CA VAL A 136 14.27 8.87 -14.92
C VAL A 136 14.29 8.01 -16.19
N ILE A 137 13.11 7.63 -16.69
CA ILE A 137 12.96 6.88 -17.93
C ILE A 137 12.02 7.69 -18.84
N PRO A 138 12.52 8.19 -19.98
CA PRO A 138 11.73 9.01 -20.89
C PRO A 138 10.45 8.34 -21.37
N ALA A 139 9.41 9.15 -21.55
CA ALA A 139 8.14 8.71 -22.10
C ALA A 139 8.32 8.10 -23.49
N GLN A 140 8.11 6.78 -23.60
CA GLN A 140 8.29 6.03 -24.85
C GLN A 140 7.48 4.72 -24.92
N PHE A 141 6.68 4.42 -23.88
CA PHE A 141 5.92 3.18 -23.78
C PHE A 141 4.43 3.40 -24.01
N ASP A 142 3.76 2.46 -24.68
CA ASP A 142 2.31 2.48 -24.87
C ASP A 142 1.59 2.26 -23.53
N LEU A 143 2.14 1.38 -22.69
CA LEU A 143 1.70 1.05 -21.33
C LEU A 143 2.92 0.74 -20.45
N ALA A 144 2.78 0.97 -19.16
CA ALA A 144 3.77 0.61 -18.15
C ALA A 144 3.08 0.10 -16.88
N LYS A 145 3.59 -0.99 -16.30
CA LYS A 145 3.19 -1.47 -14.96
C LYS A 145 4.17 -0.94 -13.91
N PRO A 146 3.79 -0.90 -12.62
CA PRO A 146 4.72 -0.54 -11.55
C PRO A 146 5.94 -1.45 -11.49
N PHE A 147 7.06 -0.93 -11.00
CA PHE A 147 8.26 -1.71 -10.75
C PHE A 147 8.04 -2.77 -9.66
N SER A 148 8.63 -3.94 -9.87
CA SER A 148 8.68 -5.04 -8.91
C SER A 148 9.94 -5.86 -9.16
N GLU A 149 10.69 -6.14 -8.10
CA GLU A 149 11.97 -6.87 -8.13
C GLU A 149 13.03 -6.23 -9.05
N GLY A 150 13.02 -4.92 -9.21
CA GLY A 150 13.95 -4.13 -10.02
C GLY A 150 13.52 -3.93 -11.48
N TYR A 151 12.33 -4.40 -11.87
CA TYR A 151 11.86 -4.40 -13.26
C TYR A 151 10.41 -3.96 -13.40
N ALA A 152 10.09 -3.30 -14.51
CA ALA A 152 8.72 -2.96 -14.89
C ALA A 152 8.38 -3.61 -16.24
N ALA A 153 7.20 -4.24 -16.31
CA ALA A 153 6.63 -4.66 -17.58
C ALA A 153 6.20 -3.42 -18.37
N VAL A 154 6.68 -3.29 -19.60
CA VAL A 154 6.38 -2.16 -20.49
C VAL A 154 5.94 -2.66 -21.85
N ARG A 155 5.00 -1.93 -22.47
CA ARG A 155 4.47 -2.27 -23.78
C ARG A 155 4.97 -1.28 -24.84
N VAL A 156 5.50 -1.81 -25.94
CA VAL A 156 5.96 -1.01 -27.10
C VAL A 156 5.40 -1.65 -28.36
N SER A 157 4.73 -0.84 -29.19
CA SER A 157 4.09 -1.31 -30.43
C SER A 157 3.18 -2.52 -30.20
N GLY A 158 2.45 -2.51 -29.09
CA GLY A 158 1.50 -3.57 -28.73
C GLY A 158 2.10 -4.84 -28.11
N GLN A 159 3.43 -4.98 -28.00
CA GLN A 159 4.08 -6.15 -27.37
C GLN A 159 4.73 -5.79 -26.04
N TRP A 160 4.75 -6.73 -25.11
CA TRP A 160 5.32 -6.56 -23.77
C TRP A 160 6.76 -7.04 -23.69
N GLY A 161 7.57 -6.26 -22.96
CA GLY A 161 8.92 -6.56 -22.53
C GLY A 161 9.16 -6.02 -21.13
N PHE A 162 10.42 -5.97 -20.70
CA PHE A 162 10.77 -5.53 -19.34
C PHE A 162 11.94 -4.55 -19.35
N VAL A 163 11.77 -3.47 -18.61
CA VAL A 163 12.79 -2.43 -18.39
C VAL A 163 13.25 -2.45 -16.94
N SER A 164 14.53 -2.22 -16.71
CA SER A 164 15.09 -2.05 -15.35
C SER A 164 14.91 -0.61 -14.85
N THR A 165 15.14 -0.38 -13.56
CA THR A 165 14.97 0.93 -12.91
C THR A 165 15.85 2.06 -13.49
N ASN A 166 16.92 1.71 -14.23
CA ASN A 166 17.76 2.71 -14.92
C ASN A 166 17.36 2.95 -16.38
N GLY A 167 16.26 2.36 -16.85
CA GLY A 167 15.77 2.50 -18.23
C GLY A 167 16.35 1.49 -19.23
N THR A 168 17.21 0.56 -18.82
CA THR A 168 17.75 -0.49 -19.71
C THR A 168 16.68 -1.54 -19.98
N MET A 169 16.36 -1.79 -21.25
CA MET A 169 15.50 -2.89 -21.69
C MET A 169 16.22 -4.23 -21.47
N VAL A 170 15.75 -5.03 -20.52
CA VAL A 170 16.34 -6.33 -20.18
C VAL A 170 15.68 -7.49 -20.91
N VAL A 171 14.41 -7.35 -21.25
CA VAL A 171 13.66 -8.29 -22.09
C VAL A 171 13.00 -7.48 -23.20
N PRO A 172 13.39 -7.67 -24.48
CA PRO A 172 12.79 -6.95 -25.58
C PRO A 172 11.26 -7.16 -25.67
N PRO A 173 10.50 -6.18 -26.19
CA PRO A 173 9.06 -6.33 -26.39
C PRO A 173 8.73 -7.40 -27.44
N THR A 174 8.35 -8.59 -26.99
CA THR A 174 8.06 -9.75 -27.86
C THR A 174 6.86 -10.59 -27.41
N TYR A 175 6.32 -10.34 -26.22
CA TYR A 175 5.21 -11.13 -25.66
C TYR A 175 3.86 -10.44 -25.88
N ALA A 176 2.79 -11.23 -25.99
CA ALA A 176 1.45 -10.70 -26.18
C ALA A 176 0.89 -10.05 -24.90
N ASP A 177 1.25 -10.60 -23.74
CA ASP A 177 0.98 -10.07 -22.41
C ASP A 177 2.12 -10.45 -21.44
N ALA A 178 2.24 -9.73 -20.34
CA ALA A 178 3.26 -9.95 -19.32
C ALA A 178 2.75 -9.52 -17.94
N ARG A 179 2.95 -10.36 -16.92
CA ARG A 179 2.78 -9.99 -15.51
C ARG A 179 4.03 -9.29 -14.95
N SER A 180 3.93 -8.74 -13.75
CA SER A 180 5.09 -8.20 -13.05
C SER A 180 5.98 -9.34 -12.54
N PHE A 181 7.26 -9.03 -12.27
CA PHE A 181 8.13 -9.98 -11.58
C PHE A 181 7.68 -10.17 -10.13
N SER A 182 7.63 -11.42 -9.70
CA SER A 182 7.34 -11.84 -8.32
C SER A 182 7.99 -13.19 -8.06
N ASP A 183 8.62 -13.35 -6.89
CA ASP A 183 9.41 -14.54 -6.50
C ASP A 183 10.50 -14.92 -7.55
N GLY A 184 11.07 -13.91 -8.21
CA GLY A 184 12.14 -14.02 -9.21
C GLY A 184 11.68 -14.45 -10.61
N MET A 185 10.38 -14.51 -10.88
CA MET A 185 9.82 -14.91 -12.18
C MET A 185 8.68 -13.98 -12.61
N ALA A 186 8.44 -13.89 -13.92
CA ALA A 186 7.27 -13.23 -14.48
C ALA A 186 6.55 -14.18 -15.45
N ALA A 187 5.23 -14.22 -15.36
CA ALA A 187 4.42 -14.92 -16.35
C ALA A 187 4.28 -14.06 -17.61
N VAL A 188 4.48 -14.65 -18.79
CA VAL A 188 4.35 -13.99 -20.08
C VAL A 188 3.55 -14.86 -21.05
N GLU A 189 2.77 -14.22 -21.91
CA GLU A 189 1.97 -14.92 -22.92
C GLU A 189 2.83 -15.15 -24.18
N GLY A 190 3.23 -16.42 -24.36
CA GLY A 190 3.94 -16.90 -25.54
C GLY A 190 2.99 -17.29 -26.67
N VAL A 191 3.50 -18.07 -27.64
CA VAL A 191 2.72 -18.47 -28.82
C VAL A 191 1.63 -19.49 -28.47
N ASP A 192 1.94 -20.44 -27.58
CA ASP A 192 1.08 -21.59 -27.27
C ASP A 192 0.45 -21.51 -25.86
N GLY A 193 0.51 -20.34 -25.23
CA GLY A 193 -0.02 -20.09 -23.89
C GLY A 193 0.97 -19.37 -22.98
N TRP A 194 0.62 -19.29 -21.70
CA TRP A 194 1.46 -18.64 -20.70
C TRP A 194 2.65 -19.50 -20.29
N ILE A 195 3.82 -18.87 -20.20
CA ILE A 195 5.08 -19.43 -19.70
C ILE A 195 5.67 -18.50 -18.64
N TYR A 196 6.73 -18.93 -17.95
CA TYR A 196 7.46 -18.05 -17.02
C TYR A 196 8.90 -17.83 -17.47
N ILE A 197 9.36 -16.61 -17.27
CA ILE A 197 10.74 -16.18 -17.52
C ILE A 197 11.38 -15.69 -16.23
N ASN A 198 12.71 -15.78 -16.17
CA ASN A 198 13.50 -15.10 -15.13
C ASN A 198 13.82 -13.66 -15.52
N THR A 199 14.55 -12.96 -14.65
CA THR A 199 14.95 -11.55 -14.82
C THR A 199 15.91 -11.29 -15.99
N THR A 200 16.51 -12.32 -16.58
CA THR A 200 17.31 -12.22 -17.81
C THR A 200 16.49 -12.47 -19.08
N GLY A 201 15.19 -12.74 -18.95
CA GLY A 201 14.32 -13.14 -20.06
C GLY A 201 14.45 -14.61 -20.49
N ALA A 202 15.21 -15.43 -19.74
CA ALA A 202 15.31 -16.85 -20.04
C ALA A 202 14.06 -17.57 -19.54
N VAL A 203 13.48 -18.41 -20.39
CA VAL A 203 12.34 -19.25 -20.04
C VAL A 203 12.75 -20.24 -18.94
N THR A 204 12.04 -20.19 -17.81
CA THR A 204 12.25 -21.07 -16.65
C THR A 204 11.19 -22.14 -16.53
N ILE A 205 9.95 -21.83 -16.92
CA ILE A 205 8.81 -22.76 -16.88
C ILE A 205 8.08 -22.69 -18.21
N ASP A 206 8.09 -23.81 -18.92
CA ASP A 206 7.36 -24.04 -20.17
C ASP A 206 6.73 -25.45 -20.11
N PRO A 207 5.56 -25.59 -19.47
CA PRO A 207 4.97 -26.91 -19.24
C PRO A 207 4.50 -27.53 -20.56
N SER A 208 4.50 -28.86 -20.63
CA SER A 208 4.04 -29.60 -21.82
C SER A 208 2.52 -29.55 -22.06
N PHE A 209 1.80 -28.70 -21.35
CA PHE A 209 0.38 -28.47 -21.47
C PHE A 209 0.13 -26.97 -21.57
N ALA A 210 -0.88 -26.56 -22.34
CA ALA A 210 -1.21 -25.16 -22.51
C ALA A 210 -1.77 -24.57 -21.20
N ILE A 211 -1.20 -23.44 -20.77
CA ILE A 211 -1.76 -22.60 -19.73
C ILE A 211 -2.55 -21.48 -20.39
N GLU A 212 -3.85 -21.42 -20.11
CA GLU A 212 -4.74 -20.38 -20.65
C GLU A 212 -4.62 -19.08 -19.87
N PHE A 213 -4.36 -19.15 -18.56
CA PHE A 213 -4.06 -18.01 -17.70
C PHE A 213 -3.02 -18.36 -16.64
N ALA A 214 -2.05 -17.49 -16.45
CA ALA A 214 -1.07 -17.57 -15.37
C ALA A 214 -1.19 -16.38 -14.41
N GLY A 215 -1.14 -16.66 -13.11
CA GLY A 215 -0.97 -15.68 -12.05
C GLY A 215 0.49 -15.50 -11.66
N ASP A 216 0.72 -14.57 -10.75
CA ASP A 216 2.05 -14.31 -10.20
C ASP A 216 2.44 -15.43 -9.23
N PHE A 217 3.74 -15.71 -9.12
CA PHE A 217 4.21 -16.54 -8.02
C PHE A 217 4.05 -15.77 -6.71
N SER A 218 3.41 -16.42 -5.74
CA SER A 218 3.29 -15.92 -4.38
C SER A 218 3.51 -17.06 -3.40
N GLU A 219 4.42 -16.82 -2.46
CA GLU A 219 4.83 -17.78 -1.45
C GLU A 219 5.22 -19.17 -2.02
N GLY A 220 5.85 -19.18 -3.19
CA GLY A 220 6.36 -20.38 -3.87
C GLY A 220 5.38 -21.14 -4.76
N LEU A 221 4.14 -20.67 -4.93
CA LEU A 221 3.14 -21.26 -5.85
C LEU A 221 2.53 -20.18 -6.74
N ALA A 222 2.14 -20.54 -7.97
CA ALA A 222 1.41 -19.66 -8.88
C ALA A 222 0.08 -20.30 -9.28
N ALA A 223 -1.02 -19.54 -9.18
CA ALA A 223 -2.30 -19.99 -9.70
C ALA A 223 -2.25 -20.05 -11.24
N PHE A 224 -2.80 -21.11 -11.83
CA PHE A 224 -2.86 -21.25 -13.28
C PHE A 224 -4.18 -21.87 -13.72
N ALA A 225 -4.62 -21.53 -14.93
CA ALA A 225 -5.82 -22.07 -15.54
C ALA A 225 -5.50 -22.90 -16.77
N THR A 226 -6.28 -23.96 -16.95
CA THR A 226 -6.36 -24.79 -18.15
C THR A 226 -7.82 -24.92 -18.55
N SER A 227 -8.09 -25.61 -19.66
CA SER A 227 -9.45 -25.99 -20.05
C SER A 227 -10.21 -26.83 -19.00
N ASN A 228 -9.51 -27.43 -18.04
CA ASN A 228 -10.10 -28.22 -16.94
C ASN A 228 -10.30 -27.40 -15.64
N GLY A 229 -10.04 -26.10 -15.66
CA GLY A 229 -10.14 -25.22 -14.50
C GLY A 229 -8.80 -24.76 -13.95
N TRP A 230 -8.82 -24.27 -12.71
CA TRP A 230 -7.71 -23.66 -12.00
C TRP A 230 -7.02 -24.61 -11.03
N GLY A 231 -5.70 -24.53 -10.99
CA GLY A 231 -4.82 -25.23 -10.06
C GLY A 231 -3.63 -24.35 -9.64
N TYR A 232 -2.57 -24.96 -9.11
CA TYR A 232 -1.36 -24.26 -8.72
C TYR A 232 -0.10 -24.97 -9.20
N LEU A 233 0.83 -24.19 -9.76
CA LEU A 233 2.16 -24.63 -10.17
C LEU A 233 3.18 -24.39 -9.08
N ASP A 234 4.13 -25.32 -8.94
CA ASP A 234 5.36 -25.08 -8.21
C ASP A 234 6.40 -24.32 -9.06
N ARG A 235 7.53 -23.95 -8.45
CA ARG A 235 8.64 -23.24 -9.12
C ARG A 235 9.38 -24.07 -10.16
N ASN A 236 9.08 -25.37 -10.28
CA ASN A 236 9.61 -26.25 -11.33
C ASN A 236 8.63 -26.40 -12.51
N GLY A 237 7.47 -25.74 -12.47
CA GLY A 237 6.43 -25.88 -13.48
C GLY A 237 5.58 -27.15 -13.36
N SER A 238 5.66 -27.86 -12.24
CA SER A 238 4.84 -29.03 -11.97
C SER A 238 3.55 -28.62 -11.24
N PRO A 239 2.38 -29.20 -11.59
CA PRO A 239 1.14 -28.95 -10.84
C PRO A 239 1.27 -29.47 -9.40
N ALA A 240 1.49 -28.56 -8.44
CA ALA A 240 1.46 -28.85 -7.01
C ALA A 240 0.02 -29.16 -6.55
N ILE A 241 -0.94 -28.46 -7.13
CA ILE A 241 -2.37 -28.71 -6.97
C ILE A 241 -2.97 -28.79 -8.38
N SER A 242 -3.50 -29.95 -8.74
CA SER A 242 -4.05 -30.18 -10.08
C SER A 242 -5.23 -29.24 -10.35
N PRO A 243 -5.43 -28.81 -11.62
CA PRO A 243 -6.61 -28.06 -12.04
C PRO A 243 -7.91 -28.77 -11.64
N GLN A 244 -8.71 -28.11 -10.82
CA GLN A 244 -9.98 -28.65 -10.32
C GLN A 244 -10.99 -27.58 -9.85
N TYR A 245 -10.55 -26.31 -9.78
CA TYR A 245 -11.38 -25.20 -9.30
C TYR A 245 -11.91 -24.36 -10.46
N GLU A 246 -13.04 -23.68 -10.27
CA GLU A 246 -13.58 -22.72 -11.25
C GLU A 246 -12.76 -21.43 -11.29
N SER A 247 -12.20 -21.01 -10.16
CA SER A 247 -11.24 -19.92 -10.07
C SER A 247 -10.34 -20.06 -8.83
N ALA A 248 -9.17 -19.43 -8.87
CA ALA A 248 -8.18 -19.49 -7.81
C ALA A 248 -7.49 -18.12 -7.65
N ALA A 249 -7.37 -17.66 -6.40
CA ALA A 249 -6.56 -16.49 -6.04
C ALA A 249 -5.12 -16.91 -5.72
N GLN A 250 -4.19 -15.95 -5.67
CA GLN A 250 -2.83 -16.18 -5.19
C GLN A 250 -2.82 -16.60 -3.71
N PHE A 251 -1.76 -17.31 -3.30
CA PHE A 251 -1.50 -17.56 -1.89
C PHE A 251 -1.13 -16.25 -1.18
N SER A 252 -1.68 -16.04 0.00
CA SER A 252 -1.36 -14.94 0.91
C SER A 252 -1.67 -15.36 2.34
N ASP A 253 -0.80 -15.03 3.28
CA ASP A 253 -0.79 -15.58 4.64
C ASP A 253 -0.96 -17.12 4.63
N GLY A 254 -0.26 -17.82 3.74
CA GLY A 254 -0.26 -19.30 3.68
C GLY A 254 -1.56 -19.96 3.21
N LEU A 255 -2.60 -19.19 2.85
CA LEU A 255 -3.88 -19.69 2.34
C LEU A 255 -4.20 -19.06 0.99
N ALA A 256 -4.99 -19.77 0.17
CA ALA A 256 -5.52 -19.22 -1.07
C ALA A 256 -7.04 -19.43 -1.15
N ALA A 257 -7.75 -18.40 -1.61
CA ALA A 257 -9.17 -18.49 -1.90
C ALA A 257 -9.37 -19.26 -3.23
N VAL A 258 -10.19 -20.30 -3.21
CA VAL A 258 -10.53 -21.11 -4.39
C VAL A 258 -12.03 -21.27 -4.51
N ARG A 259 -12.53 -21.30 -5.73
CA ARG A 259 -13.95 -21.38 -6.06
C ARG A 259 -14.29 -22.74 -6.65
N GLY A 260 -15.25 -23.43 -6.04
CA GLY A 260 -16.10 -24.41 -6.71
C GLY A 260 -17.50 -23.80 -6.85
N GLU A 261 -18.53 -24.47 -6.35
CA GLU A 261 -19.87 -23.88 -6.27
C GLU A 261 -19.92 -22.62 -5.37
N LEU A 262 -19.10 -22.62 -4.32
CA LEU A 262 -18.83 -21.50 -3.42
C LEU A 262 -17.31 -21.34 -3.23
N VAL A 263 -16.91 -20.24 -2.60
CA VAL A 263 -15.52 -19.95 -2.26
C VAL A 263 -15.18 -20.55 -0.90
N GLY A 264 -14.02 -21.19 -0.81
CA GLY A 264 -13.37 -21.64 0.42
C GLY A 264 -11.87 -21.33 0.37
N TYR A 265 -11.12 -21.79 1.38
CA TYR A 265 -9.67 -21.59 1.43
C TYR A 265 -8.93 -22.90 1.57
N ILE A 266 -7.82 -22.99 0.84
CA ILE A 266 -6.91 -24.15 0.87
C ILE A 266 -5.52 -23.73 1.35
N ASP A 267 -4.78 -24.68 1.90
CA ASP A 267 -3.35 -24.54 2.12
C ASP A 267 -2.52 -24.92 0.88
N LYS A 268 -1.20 -24.75 0.97
CA LYS A 268 -0.25 -25.06 -0.12
C LYS A 268 -0.17 -26.53 -0.51
N ALA A 269 -0.71 -27.44 0.32
CA ALA A 269 -0.82 -28.86 -0.01
C ALA A 269 -2.17 -29.19 -0.68
N GLY A 270 -3.01 -28.18 -0.94
CA GLY A 270 -4.34 -28.35 -1.52
C GLY A 270 -5.41 -28.81 -0.54
N ARG A 271 -5.12 -28.84 0.77
CA ARG A 271 -6.09 -29.26 1.79
C ARG A 271 -7.02 -28.10 2.10
N THR A 272 -8.33 -28.35 2.08
CA THR A 272 -9.32 -27.37 2.51
C THR A 272 -9.15 -27.04 4.00
N VAL A 273 -8.80 -25.79 4.29
CA VAL A 273 -8.70 -25.25 5.65
C VAL A 273 -10.01 -24.60 6.06
N ILE A 274 -10.65 -23.89 5.14
CA ILE A 274 -11.96 -23.26 5.36
C ILE A 274 -12.91 -23.79 4.28
N PRO A 275 -14.01 -24.49 4.65
CA PRO A 275 -14.95 -25.06 3.69
C PRO A 275 -15.53 -24.04 2.70
N MET A 276 -15.89 -24.53 1.51
CA MET A 276 -16.56 -23.73 0.47
C MET A 276 -17.95 -23.32 0.94
N GLN A 277 -18.09 -22.09 1.41
CA GLN A 277 -19.33 -21.59 2.02
C GLN A 277 -19.59 -20.10 1.74
N PHE A 278 -18.65 -19.40 1.10
CA PHE A 278 -18.79 -17.97 0.82
C PHE A 278 -19.16 -17.75 -0.65
N ARG A 279 -20.02 -16.79 -0.94
CA ARG A 279 -20.29 -16.36 -2.32
C ARG A 279 -19.06 -15.70 -2.96
N GLU A 280 -18.36 -14.89 -2.18
CA GLU A 280 -17.12 -14.21 -2.55
C GLU A 280 -16.16 -14.15 -1.35
N ALA A 281 -14.87 -14.10 -1.63
CA ALA A 281 -13.83 -14.06 -0.62
C ALA A 281 -12.58 -13.39 -1.22
N ARG A 282 -11.90 -12.55 -0.42
CA ARG A 282 -10.60 -11.97 -0.78
C ARG A 282 -9.45 -12.82 -0.24
N PRO A 283 -8.21 -12.66 -0.76
CA PRO A 283 -7.03 -13.24 -0.12
C PRO A 283 -6.93 -12.84 1.36
N PHE A 284 -6.23 -13.64 2.16
CA PHE A 284 -5.90 -13.20 3.52
C PHE A 284 -4.87 -12.08 3.46
N SER A 285 -5.06 -11.07 4.30
CA SER A 285 -4.09 -10.00 4.56
C SER A 285 -4.07 -9.68 6.05
N GLU A 286 -2.88 -9.61 6.62
CA GLU A 286 -2.63 -9.36 8.03
C GLU A 286 -3.41 -10.27 9.00
N GLY A 287 -3.68 -11.53 8.60
CA GLY A 287 -4.39 -12.55 9.36
C GLY A 287 -5.92 -12.54 9.22
N TYR A 288 -6.48 -11.67 8.38
CA TYR A 288 -7.92 -11.54 8.15
C TYR A 288 -8.25 -11.67 6.65
N ALA A 289 -9.46 -12.13 6.34
CA ALA A 289 -9.98 -12.07 4.98
C ALA A 289 -11.41 -11.54 4.96
N ALA A 290 -11.68 -10.63 4.04
CA ALA A 290 -13.04 -10.17 3.78
C ALA A 290 -13.80 -11.25 3.00
N VAL A 291 -14.98 -11.64 3.49
CA VAL A 291 -15.81 -12.69 2.90
C VAL A 291 -17.27 -12.28 2.83
N ARG A 292 -18.01 -12.82 1.85
CA ARG A 292 -19.42 -12.54 1.61
C ARG A 292 -20.25 -13.82 1.67
N PHE A 293 -21.10 -13.98 2.69
CA PHE A 293 -22.01 -15.13 2.81
C PHE A 293 -23.27 -14.96 1.95
N ASN A 294 -23.89 -13.78 2.01
CA ASN A 294 -25.08 -13.41 1.25
C ASN A 294 -24.82 -12.13 0.44
N ASN A 295 -25.55 -11.05 0.72
CA ASN A 295 -25.34 -9.75 0.10
C ASN A 295 -24.48 -8.83 0.99
N ARG A 296 -23.84 -9.37 2.02
CA ARG A 296 -23.09 -8.60 3.02
C ARG A 296 -21.72 -9.21 3.28
N TRP A 297 -20.75 -8.32 3.42
CA TRP A 297 -19.36 -8.65 3.69
C TRP A 297 -19.08 -8.62 5.20
N THR A 298 -18.18 -9.48 5.64
CA THR A 298 -17.66 -9.54 7.01
C THR A 298 -16.20 -10.02 6.96
N TYR A 299 -15.54 -10.16 8.11
CA TYR A 299 -14.16 -10.67 8.18
C TYR A 299 -14.07 -11.97 8.98
N ILE A 300 -13.27 -12.89 8.46
CA ILE A 300 -12.89 -14.13 9.13
C ILE A 300 -11.41 -14.13 9.48
N GLY A 301 -11.05 -14.87 10.53
CA GLY A 301 -9.65 -15.08 10.93
C GLY A 301 -9.05 -16.37 10.34
N GLN A 302 -7.74 -16.35 10.14
CA GLN A 302 -6.97 -17.42 9.48
C GLN A 302 -7.06 -18.80 10.17
N LYS A 303 -7.25 -18.85 11.49
CA LYS A 303 -7.10 -20.10 12.29
C LYS A 303 -8.33 -21.00 12.36
N SER A 304 -9.50 -20.51 11.97
CA SER A 304 -10.75 -21.26 12.18
C SER A 304 -11.82 -21.01 11.11
N GLY A 305 -11.64 -20.02 10.23
CA GLY A 305 -12.70 -19.57 9.32
C GLY A 305 -13.93 -19.03 10.03
N THR A 306 -13.85 -18.80 11.34
CA THR A 306 -14.92 -18.18 12.13
C THR A 306 -14.92 -16.69 11.87
N ILE A 307 -16.12 -16.09 11.96
CA ILE A 307 -16.30 -14.65 11.94
C ILE A 307 -15.44 -14.05 13.05
N ALA A 308 -14.47 -13.21 12.65
CA ALA A 308 -13.58 -12.50 13.55
C ALA A 308 -14.12 -11.11 13.87
N ILE A 309 -14.84 -10.50 12.92
CA ILE A 309 -15.51 -9.21 13.09
C ILE A 309 -17.00 -9.42 12.88
N ASP A 310 -17.77 -9.45 13.97
CA ASP A 310 -19.22 -9.62 13.95
C ASP A 310 -19.93 -8.32 13.56
N ARG A 311 -19.65 -7.87 12.33
CA ARG A 311 -20.23 -6.69 11.70
C ARG A 311 -20.37 -6.96 10.20
N GLU A 312 -21.48 -6.47 9.64
CA GLU A 312 -21.83 -6.65 8.24
C GLU A 312 -21.69 -5.34 7.46
N PHE A 313 -21.02 -5.40 6.32
CA PHE A 313 -20.77 -4.27 5.42
C PHE A 313 -21.42 -4.52 4.06
N TYR A 314 -21.66 -3.44 3.32
CA TYR A 314 -22.07 -3.55 1.91
C TYR A 314 -20.90 -4.06 1.05
N ARG A 315 -19.68 -3.56 1.34
CA ARG A 315 -18.42 -4.02 0.76
C ARG A 315 -17.30 -3.86 1.79
N ALA A 316 -16.30 -4.74 1.70
CA ALA A 316 -15.13 -4.75 2.57
C ALA A 316 -13.88 -5.01 1.73
N GLU A 317 -12.81 -4.27 2.03
CA GLU A 317 -11.49 -4.41 1.41
C GLU A 317 -10.52 -5.12 2.36
N ASP A 318 -9.31 -5.40 1.87
CA ASP A 318 -8.29 -6.10 2.65
C ASP A 318 -7.78 -5.22 3.79
N PHE A 319 -7.28 -5.85 4.86
CA PHE A 319 -6.59 -5.11 5.91
C PHE A 319 -5.22 -4.65 5.40
N GLU A 320 -4.93 -3.37 5.62
CA GLU A 320 -3.63 -2.77 5.35
C GLU A 320 -3.28 -1.73 6.42
N GLY A 321 -2.11 -1.85 7.05
CA GLY A 321 -1.70 -0.93 8.10
C GLY A 321 -2.57 -1.02 9.35
N GLY A 322 -3.14 -2.20 9.64
CA GLY A 322 -3.98 -2.44 10.80
C GLY A 322 -5.45 -1.99 10.66
N VAL A 323 -5.83 -1.40 9.52
CA VAL A 323 -7.21 -0.96 9.26
C VAL A 323 -7.72 -1.52 7.93
N ALA A 324 -9.03 -1.54 7.73
CA ALA A 324 -9.62 -1.92 6.46
C ALA A 324 -10.70 -0.93 6.03
N ARG A 325 -10.73 -0.62 4.74
CA ARG A 325 -11.77 0.22 4.13
C ARG A 325 -13.06 -0.58 4.00
N VAL A 326 -14.15 0.01 4.47
CA VAL A 326 -15.48 -0.60 4.46
C VAL A 326 -16.51 0.37 3.92
N PHE A 327 -17.49 -0.19 3.23
CA PHE A 327 -18.58 0.56 2.60
C PHE A 327 -19.87 0.17 3.32
N THR A 328 -20.64 1.17 3.75
CA THR A 328 -21.84 0.94 4.56
C THR A 328 -23.10 1.45 3.88
N GLY A 329 -24.17 0.66 3.95
CA GLY A 329 -25.51 0.96 3.46
C GLY A 329 -26.04 -0.15 2.52
N ASN A 330 -26.81 0.21 1.49
CA ASN A 330 -27.46 -0.64 0.49
C ASN A 330 -27.05 -0.39 -1.00
N SER A 331 -26.09 0.48 -1.36
CA SER A 331 -25.65 0.75 -2.75
C SER A 331 -24.16 1.17 -2.86
N GLU A 332 -23.61 1.15 -4.08
CA GLU A 332 -22.19 1.51 -4.33
C GLU A 332 -21.85 2.98 -4.07
N SER A 333 -22.86 3.85 -3.95
CA SER A 333 -22.75 5.29 -3.75
C SER A 333 -22.71 5.71 -2.28
N GLU A 334 -22.16 4.89 -1.38
CA GLU A 334 -22.41 5.05 0.05
C GLU A 334 -21.17 5.08 0.93
N ASN A 335 -21.42 5.72 2.08
CA ASN A 335 -20.47 6.12 3.10
C ASN A 335 -19.28 5.17 3.27
N VAL A 336 -18.10 5.74 3.14
CA VAL A 336 -16.82 5.06 3.26
C VAL A 336 -16.29 5.26 4.67
N GLY A 337 -16.02 4.16 5.37
CA GLY A 337 -15.40 4.17 6.68
C GLY A 337 -14.14 3.29 6.73
N TYR A 338 -13.42 3.42 7.83
CA TYR A 338 -12.28 2.56 8.13
C TYR A 338 -12.50 1.89 9.49
N ILE A 339 -12.25 0.59 9.56
CA ILE A 339 -12.33 -0.19 10.80
C ILE A 339 -10.95 -0.71 11.21
N ASP A 340 -10.74 -0.86 12.52
CA ASP A 340 -9.60 -1.62 13.05
C ASP A 340 -9.86 -3.14 13.03
N LYS A 341 -8.87 -3.92 13.48
CA LYS A 341 -8.95 -5.38 13.60
C LYS A 341 -9.94 -5.89 14.65
N LEU A 342 -10.48 -5.01 15.50
CA LEU A 342 -11.57 -5.33 16.44
C LEU A 342 -12.95 -5.04 15.82
N GLY A 343 -13.00 -4.46 14.61
CA GLY A 343 -14.23 -4.05 13.95
C GLY A 343 -14.75 -2.67 14.39
N SER A 344 -13.98 -1.93 15.19
CA SER A 344 -14.34 -0.58 15.63
C SER A 344 -14.00 0.42 14.54
N TYR A 345 -14.86 1.40 14.30
CA TYR A 345 -14.54 2.47 13.35
C TYR A 345 -13.39 3.31 13.89
N VAL A 346 -12.30 3.36 13.13
CA VAL A 346 -11.26 4.39 13.28
C VAL A 346 -11.68 5.66 12.54
N TRP A 347 -12.39 5.51 11.43
CA TRP A 347 -13.06 6.60 10.73
C TRP A 347 -14.50 6.22 10.47
N TYR A 348 -15.43 7.04 10.98
CA TYR A 348 -16.85 6.79 10.77
C TYR A 348 -17.22 7.04 9.31
N PRO A 349 -18.14 6.24 8.74
CA PRO A 349 -18.54 6.41 7.37
C PRO A 349 -19.07 7.82 7.08
N THR A 350 -18.47 8.51 6.11
CA THR A 350 -18.87 9.84 5.63
C THR A 350 -19.41 9.77 4.21
N ASN A 351 -20.42 10.60 3.91
CA ASN A 351 -21.07 10.72 2.60
C ASN A 351 -20.38 11.76 1.71
#